data_AF-X1KYX5-F1
#
_entry.id   AF-X1KYX5-F1
#
_cell.length_a   1.000
_cell.length_b   1.000
_cell.length_c   1.000
_cell.angle_alpha   90.00
_cell.angle_beta   90.00
_cell.angle_gamma   90.00
#
_symmetry.space_group_name_H-M   'P 1'
#
loop_
_entity.id
_entity.type
_entity.pdbx_description
1 polymer ?
#
loop_
_entity_poly.entity_id
_entity_poly.type
_entity_poly.pdbx_seq_one_letter_code
_entity_poly.pdbx_strand_id
1 'polypeptide(L)'
;MPEIIKRLNIISKKEKAKIDRPALELIALNSGGSIRDAESLLDQALTFTGTLGREGIIKTEDIKDLLGLTDINLINQFVDFISEKSGEKAIKFLEETFEKGYDPQDFAKALIRYLRQTMLLKINPSPMNPVIIGLT
;
A
#
# COMPACT_ATOMS: atom_id res chain seq x y z
N MET A 1 4.83 -13.70 8.17
CA MET A 1 5.48 -12.76 7.24
C MET A 1 6.60 -13.41 6.41
N PRO A 2 7.73 -13.90 6.96
CA PRO A 2 8.82 -14.48 6.15
C PRO A 2 8.40 -15.69 5.30
N GLU A 3 7.58 -16.58 5.87
CA GLU A 3 7.05 -17.76 5.15
C GLU A 3 6.11 -17.39 3.99
N ILE A 4 5.32 -16.31 4.14
CA ILE A 4 4.44 -15.82 3.07
C ILE A 4 5.29 -15.31 1.91
N ILE A 5 6.27 -14.45 2.18
CA ILE A 5 7.17 -13.91 1.15
C ILE A 5 7.91 -15.04 0.42
N LYS A 6 8.40 -16.04 1.17
CA LYS A 6 9.05 -17.22 0.60
C LYS A 6 8.10 -18.00 -0.31
N ARG A 7 6.85 -18.20 0.11
CA ARG A 7 5.81 -18.85 -0.68
C ARG A 7 5.50 -18.08 -1.97
N LEU A 8 5.30 -16.77 -1.88
CA LEU A 8 5.04 -15.92 -3.04
C LEU A 8 6.20 -15.96 -4.04
N ASN A 9 7.45 -15.87 -3.57
CA ASN A 9 8.63 -15.98 -4.44
C ASN A 9 8.71 -17.33 -5.17
N ILE A 10 8.30 -18.43 -4.53
CA ILE A 10 8.23 -19.75 -5.19
C ILE A 10 7.19 -19.72 -6.31
N ILE A 11 6.03 -19.11 -6.08
CA ILE A 11 4.95 -19.02 -7.07
C ILE A 11 5.37 -18.12 -8.23
N SER A 12 5.90 -16.93 -7.96
CA SER A 12 6.37 -16.00 -9.01
C SER A 12 7.38 -16.64 -9.95
N LYS A 13 8.32 -17.45 -9.40
CA LYS A 13 9.28 -18.21 -10.22
C LYS A 13 8.61 -19.27 -11.09
N LYS A 14 7.58 -19.96 -10.59
CA LYS A 14 6.81 -20.95 -11.38
C LYS A 14 6.04 -20.27 -12.52
N GLU A 15 5.47 -19.09 -12.25
CA GLU A 15 4.76 -18.27 -13.24
C GLU A 15 5.70 -17.49 -14.19
N LYS A 16 7.02 -17.71 -14.06
CA LYS A 16 8.08 -17.03 -14.84
C LYS A 16 8.04 -15.49 -14.74
N ALA A 17 7.50 -14.96 -13.64
CA ALA A 17 7.47 -13.53 -13.37
C ALA A 17 8.61 -13.12 -12.44
N LYS A 18 9.28 -12.00 -12.75
CA LYS A 18 10.24 -11.37 -11.84
C LYS A 18 9.50 -10.33 -11.02
N ILE A 19 9.66 -10.40 -9.70
CA ILE A 19 9.03 -9.46 -8.76
C ILE A 19 10.11 -9.00 -7.79
N ASP A 20 10.21 -7.69 -7.59
CA ASP A 20 11.15 -7.13 -6.63
C ASP A 20 10.77 -7.53 -5.19
N ARG A 21 11.79 -7.74 -4.36
CA ARG A 21 11.57 -8.18 -2.98
C ARG A 21 10.65 -7.23 -2.19
N PRO A 22 10.78 -5.89 -2.26
CA PRO A 22 9.87 -4.99 -1.56
C PRO A 22 8.42 -5.06 -2.07
N ALA A 23 8.20 -5.42 -3.35
CA ALA A 23 6.86 -5.66 -3.89
C ALA A 23 6.22 -6.93 -3.28
N LEU A 24 6.99 -8.02 -3.15
CA LEU A 24 6.54 -9.23 -2.44
C LEU A 24 6.24 -8.98 -0.96
N GLU A 25 7.07 -8.18 -0.30
CA GLU A 25 6.86 -7.75 1.09
C GLU A 25 5.56 -6.94 1.22
N LEU A 26 5.28 -6.05 0.26
CA LEU A 26 4.05 -5.25 0.24
C LEU A 26 2.81 -6.11 0.00
N ILE A 27 2.86 -7.11 -0.88
CA ILE A 27 1.77 -8.09 -1.07
C ILE A 27 1.52 -8.88 0.23
N ALA A 28 2.58 -9.44 0.82
CA ALA A 28 2.48 -10.24 2.03
C ALA A 28 1.96 -9.43 3.23
N LEU A 29 2.25 -8.14 3.25
CA LEU A 29 1.74 -7.21 4.24
C LEU A 29 0.24 -6.96 4.06
N ASN A 30 -0.19 -6.63 2.83
CA ASN A 30 -1.59 -6.32 2.53
C ASN A 30 -2.50 -7.55 2.51
N SER A 31 -1.95 -8.77 2.64
CA SER A 31 -2.74 -9.99 2.81
C SER A 31 -3.22 -10.23 4.25
N GLY A 32 -2.91 -9.35 5.20
CA GLY A 32 -3.30 -9.52 6.61
C GLY A 32 -2.71 -10.77 7.27
N GLY A 33 -1.60 -11.29 6.74
CA GLY A 33 -0.95 -12.52 7.24
C GLY A 33 -1.58 -13.83 6.74
N SER A 34 -2.60 -13.77 5.89
CA SER A 34 -3.20 -14.92 5.22
C SER A 34 -2.41 -15.30 3.97
N ILE A 35 -2.02 -16.58 3.85
CA ILE A 35 -1.32 -17.08 2.66
C ILE A 35 -2.25 -17.08 1.45
N ARG A 36 -3.53 -17.44 1.63
CA ARG A 36 -4.50 -17.50 0.54
C ARG A 36 -4.71 -16.12 -0.07
N ASP A 37 -4.89 -15.11 0.78
CA ASP A 37 -5.13 -13.75 0.32
C ASP A 37 -3.86 -13.17 -0.33
N ALA A 38 -2.66 -13.57 0.14
CA ALA A 38 -1.40 -13.21 -0.49
C ALA A 38 -1.26 -13.82 -1.89
N GLU A 39 -1.65 -15.09 -2.06
CA GLU A 39 -1.67 -15.76 -3.36
C GLU A 39 -2.68 -15.09 -4.31
N SER A 40 -3.87 -14.70 -3.82
CA SER A 40 -4.85 -13.95 -4.61
C SER A 40 -4.35 -12.55 -5.03
N LEU A 41 -3.69 -11.81 -4.13
CA LEU A 41 -3.10 -10.51 -4.46
C LEU A 41 -1.95 -10.62 -5.45
N LEU A 42 -1.13 -11.67 -5.34
CA LEU A 42 -0.07 -11.97 -6.30
C LEU A 42 -0.66 -12.24 -7.70
N ASP A 43 -1.73 -13.04 -7.77
CA ASP A 43 -2.41 -13.34 -9.03
C ASP A 43 -2.99 -12.08 -9.70
N GLN A 44 -3.58 -11.18 -8.90
CA GLN A 44 -4.03 -9.87 -9.35
C GLN A 44 -2.87 -9.02 -9.87
N ALA A 45 -1.72 -9.01 -9.19
CA ALA A 45 -0.55 -8.26 -9.62
C ALA A 45 0.04 -8.76 -10.94
N LEU A 46 0.11 -10.09 -11.12
CA LEU A 46 0.55 -10.71 -12.37
C LEU A 46 -0.39 -10.36 -13.53
N THR A 47 -1.70 -10.35 -13.26
CA THR A 47 -2.74 -10.01 -14.24
C THR A 47 -2.69 -8.52 -14.61
N PHE A 48 -2.63 -7.64 -13.62
CA PHE A 48 -2.60 -6.18 -13.80
C PHE A 48 -1.39 -5.71 -14.57
N THR A 49 -0.21 -6.23 -14.25
CA THR A 49 1.04 -5.89 -14.95
C THR A 49 1.21 -6.61 -16.29
N GLY A 50 0.37 -7.61 -16.58
CA GLY A 50 0.46 -8.43 -17.79
C GLY A 50 1.77 -9.22 -17.91
N THR A 51 2.42 -9.54 -16.79
CA THR A 51 3.76 -10.16 -16.75
C THR A 51 3.73 -11.69 -16.77
N LEU A 52 2.55 -12.30 -16.78
CA LEU A 52 2.38 -13.75 -16.82
C LEU A 52 3.01 -14.33 -18.10
N GLY A 53 4.14 -15.04 -17.96
CA GLY A 53 4.90 -15.61 -19.07
C GLY A 53 5.60 -14.60 -20.00
N ARG A 54 5.75 -13.32 -19.59
CA ARG A 54 6.42 -12.27 -20.37
C ARG A 54 7.63 -11.69 -19.62
N GLU A 55 8.56 -11.08 -20.35
CA GLU A 55 9.68 -10.37 -19.75
C GLU A 55 9.21 -9.04 -19.12
N GLY A 56 9.51 -8.87 -17.82
CA GLY A 56 9.17 -7.68 -17.05
C GLY A 56 9.48 -7.90 -15.57
N ILE A 57 9.70 -6.83 -14.82
CA ILE A 57 9.89 -6.87 -13.37
C ILE A 57 8.72 -6.11 -12.74
N ILE A 58 7.91 -6.78 -11.93
CA ILE A 58 6.91 -6.13 -11.09
C ILE A 58 7.63 -5.39 -9.96
N LYS A 59 7.49 -4.07 -9.95
CA LYS A 59 8.07 -3.17 -8.96
C LYS A 59 7.06 -2.84 -7.87
N THR A 60 7.55 -2.22 -6.80
CA THR A 60 6.69 -1.80 -5.68
C THR A 60 5.60 -0.81 -6.12
N GLU A 61 5.90 0.08 -7.07
CA GLU A 61 4.91 1.04 -7.57
C GLU A 61 3.73 0.36 -8.26
N ASP A 62 3.98 -0.69 -9.05
CA ASP A 62 2.90 -1.47 -9.69
C ASP A 62 1.95 -2.09 -8.65
N ILE A 63 2.49 -2.52 -7.50
CA ILE A 63 1.69 -3.07 -6.40
C ILE A 63 0.91 -1.97 -5.69
N LYS A 64 1.49 -0.78 -5.51
CA LYS A 64 0.75 0.35 -4.92
C LYS A 64 -0.40 0.78 -5.82
N ASP A 65 -0.16 0.88 -7.12
CA ASP A 65 -1.16 1.25 -8.12
C ASP A 65 -2.30 0.21 -8.15
N LEU A 66 -1.95 -1.09 -8.19
CA LEU A 66 -2.93 -2.18 -8.12
C LEU A 66 -3.81 -2.08 -6.88
N LEU A 67 -3.19 -1.87 -5.72
CA LEU A 67 -3.87 -1.89 -4.42
C LEU A 67 -4.58 -0.57 -4.10
N GLY A 68 -4.52 0.43 -5.00
CA GLY A 68 -5.04 1.76 -4.74
C GLY A 68 -4.41 2.40 -3.50
N LEU A 69 -3.17 2.00 -3.15
CA LEU A 69 -2.48 2.55 -2.00
C LEU A 69 -2.20 4.01 -2.28
N THR A 70 -3.04 4.86 -1.71
CA THR A 70 -2.91 6.31 -1.80
C THR A 70 -1.53 6.69 -1.32
N ASP A 71 -0.82 7.48 -2.12
CA ASP A 71 0.50 7.99 -1.73
C ASP A 71 0.38 8.65 -0.36
N ILE A 72 1.19 8.18 0.60
CA ILE A 72 1.23 8.74 1.96
C ILE A 72 1.44 10.25 1.92
N ASN A 73 2.09 10.77 0.88
CA ASN A 73 2.25 12.21 0.66
C ASN A 73 0.91 12.95 0.49
N LEU A 74 -0.08 12.34 -0.18
CA LEU A 74 -1.41 12.95 -0.33
C LEU A 74 -2.13 13.04 1.03
N ILE A 75 -2.01 11.97 1.84
CA ILE A 75 -2.60 11.94 3.17
C ILE A 75 -1.90 12.93 4.11
N ASN A 76 -0.57 12.99 4.07
CA ASN A 76 0.23 13.97 4.81
C ASN A 76 -0.21 15.39 4.48
N GLN A 77 -0.25 15.72 3.19
CA GLN A 77 -0.62 17.05 2.72
C GLN A 77 -2.04 17.45 3.13
N PHE A 78 -3.00 16.52 3.06
CA PHE A 78 -4.35 16.76 3.56
C PHE A 78 -4.35 17.04 5.08
N VAL A 79 -3.62 16.23 5.86
CA VAL A 79 -3.52 16.42 7.31
C VAL A 79 -2.81 17.73 7.67
N ASP A 80 -1.84 18.17 6.87
CA ASP A 80 -1.17 19.47 7.04
C ASP A 80 -2.17 20.62 6.86
N PHE A 81 -3.00 20.60 5.80
CA PHE A 81 -4.04 21.61 5.61
C PHE A 81 -5.03 21.66 6.77
N ILE A 82 -5.44 20.51 7.32
CA ILE A 82 -6.31 20.45 8.50
C ILE A 82 -5.60 21.01 9.74
N SER A 83 -4.32 20.67 9.94
CA SER A 83 -3.52 21.12 11.09
C SER A 83 -3.26 22.61 11.06
N GLU A 84 -3.09 23.19 9.87
CA GLU A 84 -2.98 24.63 9.62
C GLU A 84 -4.33 25.36 9.71
N LYS A 85 -5.44 24.65 9.98
CA LYS A 85 -6.82 25.18 10.00
C LYS A 85 -7.24 25.79 8.65
N SER A 86 -6.67 25.31 7.55
CA SER A 86 -6.96 25.77 6.20
C SER A 86 -8.05 24.91 5.54
N GLY A 87 -9.29 25.03 6.02
CA GLY A 87 -10.42 24.22 5.54
C GLY A 87 -10.70 24.37 4.05
N GLU A 88 -10.57 25.58 3.50
CA GLU A 88 -10.75 25.84 2.06
C GLU A 88 -9.74 25.06 1.21
N LYS A 89 -8.45 25.10 1.58
CA LYS A 89 -7.40 24.34 0.89
C LYS A 89 -7.63 22.84 1.02
N ALA A 90 -8.05 22.37 2.18
CA ALA A 90 -8.32 20.95 2.42
C ALA A 90 -9.46 20.42 1.53
N ILE A 91 -10.56 21.16 1.40
CA ILE A 91 -11.69 20.77 0.52
C ILE A 91 -11.26 20.76 -0.94
N LYS A 92 -10.62 21.85 -1.41
CA LYS A 92 -10.12 21.93 -2.78
C LYS A 92 -9.15 20.80 -3.13
N PHE A 93 -8.26 20.46 -2.20
CA PHE A 93 -7.32 19.35 -2.36
C PHE A 93 -8.02 18.00 -2.52
N LEU A 94 -9.09 17.73 -1.75
CA LEU A 94 -9.87 16.51 -1.91
C LEU A 94 -10.56 16.44 -3.27
N GLU A 95 -11.16 17.54 -3.73
CA GLU A 95 -11.80 17.63 -5.05
C GLU A 95 -10.78 17.29 -6.15
N GLU A 96 -9.63 17.97 -6.16
CA GLU A 96 -8.55 17.71 -7.13
C GLU A 96 -8.00 16.28 -7.05
N THR A 97 -7.97 15.69 -5.86
CA THR A 97 -7.50 14.32 -5.66
C THR A 97 -8.50 13.32 -6.25
N PHE A 98 -9.80 13.49 -6.00
CA PHE A 98 -10.81 12.58 -6.51
C PHE A 98 -11.05 12.74 -8.01
N GLU A 99 -10.90 13.96 -8.56
CA GLU A 99 -10.90 14.19 -10.01
C GLU A 99 -9.76 13.47 -10.73
N LYS A 100 -8.62 13.22 -10.07
CA LYS A 100 -7.51 12.41 -10.59
C LYS A 100 -7.79 10.91 -10.57
N GLY A 101 -8.96 10.48 -10.10
CA GLY A 101 -9.40 9.08 -10.09
C GLY A 101 -9.07 8.31 -8.82
N TYR A 102 -8.59 8.98 -7.77
CA TYR A 102 -8.42 8.33 -6.47
C TYR A 102 -9.78 8.01 -5.84
N ASP A 103 -9.92 6.79 -5.34
CA ASP A 103 -11.16 6.36 -4.67
C ASP A 103 -11.30 7.01 -3.27
N PRO A 104 -12.45 7.65 -2.95
CA PRO A 104 -12.67 8.28 -1.65
C PRO A 104 -12.67 7.29 -0.47
N GLN A 105 -13.09 6.04 -0.66
CA GLN A 105 -13.07 5.05 0.42
C GLN A 105 -11.64 4.63 0.74
N ASP A 106 -10.80 4.44 -0.27
CA ASP A 106 -9.39 4.10 -0.08
C ASP A 106 -8.60 5.26 0.52
N PHE A 107 -8.88 6.50 0.10
CA PHE A 107 -8.36 7.71 0.75
C PHE A 107 -8.74 7.76 2.24
N ALA A 108 -10.01 7.52 2.58
CA ALA A 108 -10.48 7.52 3.96
C ALA A 108 -9.82 6.42 4.80
N LYS A 109 -9.67 5.20 4.25
CA LYS A 109 -8.94 4.11 4.92
C LYS A 109 -7.47 4.49 5.15
N ALA A 110 -6.82 5.10 4.16
CA ALA A 110 -5.43 5.55 4.28
C ALA A 110 -5.29 6.65 5.35
N LEU A 111 -6.22 7.61 5.40
CA LEU A 111 -6.26 8.66 6.41
C LEU A 111 -6.42 8.11 7.83
N ILE A 112 -7.38 7.21 8.05
CA ILE A 112 -7.60 6.57 9.36
C ILE A 112 -6.32 5.87 9.83
N ARG A 113 -5.69 5.14 8.92
CA ARG A 113 -4.45 4.42 9.20
C ARG A 113 -3.29 5.36 9.53
N TYR A 114 -3.14 6.44 8.75
CA TYR A 114 -2.13 7.46 9.00
C TYR A 114 -2.30 8.08 10.39
N LEU A 115 -3.51 8.54 10.73
CA LEU A 115 -3.80 9.14 12.04
C LEU A 115 -3.53 8.18 13.19
N ARG A 116 -3.90 6.89 13.05
CA ARG A 116 -3.59 5.85 14.04
C ARG A 116 -2.08 5.71 14.24
N GLN A 117 -1.28 5.67 13.17
CA GLN A 117 0.17 5.54 13.27
C GLN A 117 0.78 6.77 13.97
N THR A 118 0.33 7.97 13.61
CA THR A 118 0.75 9.22 14.27
C THR A 118 0.41 9.20 15.77
N MET A 119 -0.76 8.68 16.16
CA MET A 119 -1.12 8.51 17.57
C MET A 119 -0.19 7.52 18.29
N LEU A 120 0.12 6.37 17.67
CA LEU A 120 1.01 5.37 18.26
C LEU A 120 2.42 5.93 18.48
N LEU A 121 2.97 6.65 17.49
CA LEU A 121 4.27 7.31 17.59
C LEU A 121 4.30 8.38 18.69
N LYS A 122 3.20 9.12 18.87
CA LYS A 122 3.06 10.11 19.95
C LYS A 122 3.05 9.47 21.34
N ILE A 123 2.48 8.27 21.47
CA ILE A 123 2.38 7.53 22.73
C ILE A 123 3.69 6.81 23.06
N ASN A 124 4.35 6.22 22.06
CA ASN A 124 5.61 5.51 22.23
C ASN A 124 6.56 5.78 21.05
N PRO A 125 7.61 6.62 21.25
CA PRO A 125 8.53 7.03 20.19
C PRO A 125 9.59 5.97 19.83
N SER A 126 9.52 4.73 20.37
CA SER A 126 10.52 3.70 20.07
C SER A 126 10.37 3.19 18.61
N PRO A 127 11.42 3.24 17.78
CA PRO A 127 11.36 2.91 16.34
C PRO A 127 11.31 1.41 16.04
N MET A 128 10.97 0.56 17.01
CA MET A 128 10.89 -0.88 16.83
C MET A 128 9.51 -1.39 17.20
N ASN A 129 8.56 -1.17 16.30
CA ASN A 129 7.41 -2.06 16.22
C ASN A 129 7.22 -2.47 14.76
N PRO A 130 7.23 -3.78 14.40
CA PRO A 130 6.91 -4.23 13.04
C PRO A 130 5.54 -3.75 12.54
N VAL A 131 4.71 -3.18 13.41
CA VAL A 131 3.47 -2.43 13.14
C VAL A 131 3.69 -1.14 12.32
N ILE A 132 4.91 -0.58 12.30
CA ILE A 132 5.23 0.71 11.63
C ILE A 132 5.31 0.55 10.10
N ILE A 133 5.52 -0.66 9.57
CA ILE A 133 5.70 -0.89 8.13
C ILE A 133 4.38 -1.29 7.46
N GLY A 134 3.35 -1.64 8.24
CA GLY A 134 2.01 -1.80 7.72
C GLY A 134 0.98 -2.24 8.75
N LEU A 135 0.01 -1.36 8.93
CA LEU A 135 -1.42 -1.63 8.87
C LEU A 135 -1.88 -3.03 9.32
N THR A 136 -2.50 -3.08 10.50
CA THR A 136 -3.69 -3.90 10.71
C THR A 136 -4.73 -3.64 9.62
#